data_AF-A0A1Q9RRW5-F1
#
_entry.id   AF-A0A1Q9RRW5-F1
#
_cell.length_a   1.000
_cell.length_b   1.000
_cell.length_c   1.000
_cell.angle_alpha   90.00
_cell.angle_beta   90.00
_cell.angle_gamma   90.00
#
_symmetry.space_group_name_H-M   'P 1'
#
loop_
_entity.id
_entity.type
_entity.pdbx_description
1 polymer ?
#
loop_
_entity_poly.entity_id
_entity_poly.type
_entity_poly.pdbx_seq_one_letter_code
_entity_poly.pdbx_strand_id
1 'polypeptide(L)'
;MTHTVQPGETLAGIALRHQVSIEQIAEQNAVADPDRIRAGDTLEIRPAPQNEVVIPQDATLTGLASRHGVTVSHLIRLNPHIIDPDRIVAGGRLRIS
;
A
#
# COMPACT_ATOMS: atom_id res chain seq x y z
N MET A 1 -1.56 1.82 -14.41
CA MET A 1 -2.26 2.59 -15.46
C MET A 1 -1.99 4.08 -15.25
N THR A 2 -2.32 4.94 -16.21
CA THR A 2 -2.20 6.40 -16.06
C THR A 2 -3.58 7.05 -16.11
N HIS A 3 -3.82 8.01 -15.22
CA HIS A 3 -5.05 8.81 -15.15
C HIS A 3 -4.71 10.28 -15.31
N THR A 4 -5.32 10.96 -16.27
CA THR A 4 -5.17 12.41 -16.42
C THR A 4 -6.25 13.12 -15.63
N VAL A 5 -5.85 13.93 -14.65
CA VAL A 5 -6.74 14.67 -13.75
C VAL A 5 -7.63 15.61 -14.55
N GLN A 6 -8.94 15.48 -14.35
CA GLN A 6 -9.94 16.34 -14.98
C GLN A 6 -10.28 17.54 -14.08
N PRO A 7 -10.79 18.65 -14.64
CA PRO A 7 -11.25 19.78 -13.85
C PRO A 7 -12.27 19.35 -12.78
N GLY A 8 -11.98 19.68 -11.52
CA GLY A 8 -12.85 19.37 -10.38
C GLY A 8 -12.62 17.99 -9.73
N GLU A 9 -11.73 17.15 -10.27
CA GLU A 9 -11.33 15.93 -9.58
C GLU A 9 -10.41 16.22 -8.38
N THR A 10 -10.52 15.37 -7.35
CA THR A 10 -9.63 15.35 -6.19
C THR A 10 -8.87 14.03 -6.13
N LEU A 11 -7.72 14.02 -5.45
CA LEU A 11 -6.93 12.79 -5.30
C LEU A 11 -7.74 11.71 -4.57
N ALA A 12 -8.58 12.09 -3.60
CA ALA A 12 -9.52 11.21 -2.91
C ALA A 12 -10.55 10.57 -3.85
N GLY A 13 -11.16 11.35 -4.74
CA GLY A 13 -12.15 10.84 -5.70
C GLY A 13 -11.52 9.87 -6.72
N ILE A 14 -10.31 10.19 -7.18
CA ILE A 14 -9.53 9.34 -8.07
C ILE A 14 -9.14 8.03 -7.35
N ALA A 15 -8.63 8.12 -6.11
CA ALA A 15 -8.28 6.97 -5.29
C ALA A 15 -9.47 6.01 -5.11
N LEU A 16 -10.64 6.55 -4.76
CA LEU A 16 -11.85 5.77 -4.61
C LEU A 16 -12.27 5.07 -5.91
N ARG A 17 -12.24 5.79 -7.04
CA ARG A 17 -12.58 5.26 -8.35
C ARG A 17 -11.69 4.09 -8.77
N HIS A 18 -10.41 4.17 -8.44
CA HIS A 18 -9.41 3.17 -8.80
C HIS A 18 -9.17 2.13 -7.70
N GLN A 19 -9.93 2.18 -6.60
CA GLN A 19 -9.81 1.27 -5.45
C GLN A 19 -8.38 1.20 -4.89
N VAL A 20 -7.70 2.34 -4.83
CA VAL A 20 -6.37 2.50 -4.23
C VAL A 20 -6.43 3.54 -3.11
N SER A 21 -5.38 3.60 -2.28
CA SER A 21 -5.30 4.63 -1.24
C SER A 21 -4.75 5.95 -1.79
N ILE A 22 -5.07 7.05 -1.13
CA ILE A 22 -4.58 8.40 -1.48
C ILE A 22 -3.04 8.42 -1.34
N GLU A 23 -2.55 7.84 -0.25
CA GLU A 23 -1.12 7.73 0.05
C GLU A 23 -0.39 6.94 -1.03
N GLN A 24 -0.98 5.86 -1.53
CA GLN A 24 -0.40 5.08 -2.63
C GLN A 24 -0.25 5.91 -3.89
N ILE A 25 -1.27 6.67 -4.29
CA ILE A 25 -1.15 7.54 -5.47
C ILE A 25 -0.11 8.64 -5.20
N ALA A 26 -0.10 9.23 -3.99
CA ALA A 26 0.82 10.29 -3.64
C ALA A 26 2.29 9.81 -3.65
N GLU A 27 2.58 8.66 -3.05
CA GLU A 27 3.89 8.01 -3.06
C GLU A 27 4.34 7.67 -4.49
N GLN A 28 3.44 7.13 -5.31
CA GLN A 28 3.76 6.72 -6.69
C GLN A 28 4.10 7.90 -7.60
N ASN A 29 3.53 9.07 -7.33
CA ASN A 29 3.64 10.26 -8.17
C ASN A 29 4.47 11.38 -7.52
N ALA A 30 5.10 11.11 -6.37
CA ALA A 30 5.82 12.10 -5.57
C ALA A 30 5.00 13.37 -5.28
N VAL A 31 3.69 13.21 -5.03
CA VAL A 31 2.79 14.32 -4.69
C VAL A 31 2.99 14.65 -3.22
N ALA A 32 3.64 15.79 -2.95
CA ALA A 32 3.91 16.24 -1.59
C ALA A 32 2.65 16.70 -0.83
N ASP A 33 1.65 17.19 -1.55
CA ASP A 33 0.38 17.66 -0.99
C ASP A 33 -0.79 17.07 -1.81
N PRO A 34 -1.48 16.05 -1.26
CA PRO A 34 -2.62 15.38 -1.88
C PRO A 34 -3.76 16.31 -2.32
N ASP A 35 -3.91 17.47 -1.67
CA ASP A 35 -4.98 18.43 -1.95
C ASP A 35 -4.62 19.40 -3.08
N ARG A 36 -3.39 19.33 -3.62
CA ARG A 36 -2.85 20.28 -4.61
C ARG A 36 -2.59 19.67 -5.99
N ILE A 37 -3.38 18.68 -6.41
CA ILE A 37 -3.35 18.20 -7.79
C ILE A 37 -4.04 19.20 -8.74
N ARG A 38 -3.59 19.25 -10.01
CA ARG A 38 -4.10 20.18 -11.02
C ARG A 38 -4.72 19.43 -12.20
N ALA A 39 -5.74 20.03 -12.80
CA ALA A 39 -6.28 19.52 -14.05
C ALA A 39 -5.18 19.46 -15.13
N GLY A 40 -5.09 18.32 -15.83
CA GLY A 40 -4.04 18.03 -16.80
C GLY A 40 -2.85 17.26 -16.22
N ASP A 41 -2.72 17.14 -14.90
CA ASP A 41 -1.70 16.28 -14.30
C ASP A 41 -1.93 14.83 -14.71
N THR A 42 -0.84 14.10 -14.97
CA THR A 42 -0.91 12.66 -15.26
C THR A 42 -0.43 11.90 -14.04
N LEU A 43 -1.34 11.17 -13.41
CA LEU A 43 -1.06 10.34 -12.25
C LEU A 43 -0.89 8.89 -12.70
N GLU A 44 0.22 8.29 -12.32
CA GLU A 44 0.39 6.86 -12.35
C GLU A 44 -0.37 6.21 -11.19
N ILE A 45 -1.28 5.30 -11.53
CA ILE A 45 -2.09 4.56 -10.58
C ILE A 45 -1.77 3.09 -10.75
N ARG A 46 -1.03 2.55 -9.78
CA ARG A 46 -0.77 1.13 -9.63
C ARG A 46 -1.49 0.66 -8.37
N PRO A 47 -2.46 -0.25 -8.47
CA PRO A 47 -2.96 -0.95 -7.30
C PRO A 47 -1.78 -1.56 -6.54
N ALA A 48 -1.82 -1.47 -5.21
CA ALA A 48 -0.87 -2.25 -4.44
C ALA A 48 -1.01 -3.73 -4.80
N PRO A 49 0.10 -4.48 -4.79
CA PRO A 49 0.03 -5.93 -4.91
C PRO A 49 -0.95 -6.43 -3.85
N GLN A 50 -2.03 -7.11 -4.27
CA GLN A 50 -3.03 -7.64 -3.33
C GLN A 50 -2.44 -8.68 -2.37
N ASN A 51 -1.22 -9.13 -2.65
CA ASN A 51 -0.43 -10.03 -1.83
C ASN A 51 0.59 -9.32 -0.95
N GLU A 52 0.58 -7.98 -0.84
CA GLU A 52 1.45 -7.23 0.07
C GLU A 52 0.61 -6.32 0.99
N VAL A 53 1.02 -6.24 2.26
CA VAL A 53 0.41 -5.35 3.26
C VAL A 53 1.48 -4.52 3.96
N VAL A 54 1.12 -3.32 4.37
CA VAL A 54 1.97 -2.48 5.23
C VAL A 54 1.85 -2.99 6.66
N ILE A 55 2.96 -3.13 7.37
CA ILE A 55 3.04 -3.61 8.75
C ILE A 55 2.60 -2.47 9.70
N PRO A 56 1.49 -2.60 10.44
CA PRO A 56 1.09 -1.63 11.46
C PRO A 56 2.11 -1.47 12.60
N GLN A 57 2.04 -0.35 13.33
CA GLN A 57 2.97 -0.01 14.41
C GLN A 57 2.98 -1.02 15.57
N ASP A 58 1.87 -1.71 15.80
CA ASP A 58 1.64 -2.69 16.87
C ASP A 58 1.54 -4.13 16.36
N ALA A 59 1.95 -4.37 15.11
CA ALA A 59 1.75 -5.64 14.46
C ALA A 59 2.74 -6.72 14.93
N THR A 60 2.27 -7.97 14.89
CA THR A 60 3.08 -9.17 15.04
C THR A 60 2.85 -10.07 13.84
N LEU A 61 3.83 -10.92 13.49
CA LEU A 61 3.64 -11.90 12.40
C LEU A 61 2.47 -12.84 12.70
N THR A 62 2.29 -13.25 13.96
CA THR A 62 1.14 -14.05 14.38
C THR A 62 -0.18 -13.32 14.14
N GLY A 63 -0.29 -12.06 14.56
CA GLY A 63 -1.50 -11.27 14.36
C GLY A 63 -1.81 -11.05 12.88
N LEU A 64 -0.80 -10.76 12.06
CA LEU A 64 -0.96 -10.61 10.61
C LEU A 64 -1.36 -11.94 9.94
N ALA A 65 -0.71 -13.06 10.32
CA ALA A 65 -1.05 -14.38 9.82
C ALA A 65 -2.53 -14.72 10.10
N SER A 66 -2.99 -14.52 11.34
CA SER A 66 -4.38 -14.74 11.72
C SER A 66 -5.36 -13.83 10.98
N ARG A 67 -5.05 -12.54 10.83
CA ARG A 67 -5.91 -11.59 10.09
C ARG A 67 -6.06 -11.95 8.62
N HIS A 68 -5.03 -12.51 8.02
CA HIS A 68 -5.01 -12.86 6.60
C HIS A 68 -5.32 -14.35 6.33
N GLY A 69 -5.62 -15.13 7.37
CA GLY A 69 -5.96 -16.55 7.21
C GLY A 69 -4.82 -17.44 6.71
N VAL A 70 -3.57 -17.05 6.99
CA VAL A 70 -2.35 -17.79 6.62
C VAL A 70 -1.57 -18.20 7.87
N THR A 71 -0.53 -19.03 7.73
CA THR A 71 0.34 -19.41 8.86
C THR A 71 1.56 -18.50 8.96
N VAL A 72 2.12 -18.36 10.16
CA VAL A 72 3.39 -17.63 10.36
C VAL A 72 4.51 -18.21 9.49
N SER A 73 4.62 -19.53 9.40
CA SER A 73 5.59 -20.20 8.52
C SER A 73 5.39 -19.85 7.04
N HIS A 74 4.14 -19.67 6.60
CA HIS A 74 3.84 -19.23 5.24
C HIS A 74 4.37 -17.81 5.02
N LEU A 75 4.11 -16.88 5.94
CA LEU A 75 4.60 -15.50 5.86
C LEU A 75 6.13 -15.44 5.85
N ILE A 76 6.81 -16.18 6.74
CA ILE A 76 8.28 -16.22 6.77
C ILE A 76 8.84 -16.71 5.43
N ARG A 77 8.24 -17.74 4.84
CA ARG A 77 8.67 -18.27 3.53
C ARG A 77 8.53 -17.25 2.40
N LEU A 78 7.47 -16.45 2.40
CA LEU A 78 7.28 -15.38 1.42
C LEU A 78 8.19 -14.17 1.65
N ASN A 79 8.69 -14.01 2.88
CA ASN A 79 9.49 -12.88 3.32
C ASN A 79 10.85 -13.35 3.88
N PRO A 80 11.72 -13.96 3.06
CA PRO A 80 13.00 -14.51 3.51
C PRO A 80 13.99 -13.44 4.03
N HIS A 81 13.67 -12.16 3.83
CA HIS A 81 14.43 -11.04 4.37
C HIS A 81 14.12 -10.78 5.87
N ILE A 82 13.05 -11.36 6.41
CA ILE A 82 12.74 -11.32 7.84
C ILE A 82 13.62 -12.34 8.54
N ILE A 83 14.72 -11.85 9.10
CA ILE A 83 15.71 -12.69 9.82
C ILE A 83 15.17 -13.09 11.19
N ASP A 84 14.51 -12.16 11.87
CA ASP A 84 13.93 -12.35 13.19
C ASP A 84 12.41 -12.12 13.13
N PRO A 85 11.59 -13.19 13.19
CA PRO A 85 10.14 -13.13 13.15
C PRO A 85 9.50 -12.24 14.23
N ASP A 86 10.18 -12.05 15.37
CA ASP A 86 9.68 -11.23 16.48
C ASP A 86 10.06 -9.74 16.31
N ARG A 87 10.87 -9.41 15.29
CA ARG A 87 11.35 -8.05 15.01
C ARG A 87 10.98 -7.59 13.60
N ILE A 88 9.69 -7.54 13.31
CA ILE A 88 9.18 -6.89 12.11
C ILE A 88 9.13 -5.37 12.28
N VAL A 89 9.37 -4.64 11.18
CA VAL A 89 9.47 -3.18 11.19
C VAL A 89 8.15 -2.56 10.73
N ALA A 90 7.56 -1.73 11.58
CA ALA A 90 6.38 -0.93 11.26
C ALA A 90 6.61 -0.04 10.03
N GLY A 91 5.60 0.10 9.19
CA GLY A 91 5.69 0.79 7.90
C GLY A 91 6.41 -0.02 6.80
N GLY A 92 7.04 -1.15 7.16
CA GLY A 92 7.56 -2.10 6.18
C GLY A 92 6.44 -2.80 5.39
N ARG A 93 6.81 -3.46 4.27
CA ARG A 93 5.88 -4.27 3.46
C ARG A 93 6.07 -5.75 3.77
N LEU A 94 4.96 -6.46 3.87
CA LEU A 94 4.91 -7.89 4.14
C LEU A 94 4.13 -8.61 3.04
N ARG A 95 4.74 -9.60 2.41
CA ARG A 95 4.06 -10.50 1.47
C ARG A 95 3.19 -11.51 2.21
N ILE A 96 1.95 -11.68 1.77
CA ILE A 96 0.94 -12.54 2.39
C ILE A 96 0.44 -13.67 1.48
N SER A 97 0.71 -13.62 0.17
CA SER A 97 0.43 -14.70 -0.79
C SER A 97 1.37 -14.74 -2.00
#